data_AF-A0A3P7LWD4-F1
#
_entry.id   AF-A0A3P7LWD4-F1
#
_cell.length_a   1.000
_cell.length_b   1.000
_cell.length_c   1.000
_cell.angle_alpha   90.00
_cell.angle_beta   90.00
_cell.angle_gamma   90.00
#
_symmetry.space_group_name_H-M   'P 1'
#
loop_
_entity.id
_entity.type
_entity.pdbx_description
1 polymer ?
#
loop_
_entity_poly.entity_id
_entity_poly.type
_entity_poly.pdbx_seq_one_letter_code
_entity_poly.pdbx_strand_id
1 'polypeptide(L)'
;MVRLWATSFHNLLWDPCGCQAFECFLKKEFSAENLHFWLAVNAYQFGPIFRLKSSCLAIFEEFLGKNAVSEINIDSKTMAATEKAIQNPTWFTFDDAKEHIYKLMKSDSYVRFLRSEDYTAVLRLAINTHSRRTLGKSSLSTSLSPVEDLGVGIVHSPSCGFNW
;
A
#
# COMPACT_ATOMS: atom_id res chain seq x y z
N MET A 1 -8.96 -3.04 -4.94
CA MET A 1 -9.08 -3.86 -6.16
C MET A 1 -7.94 -3.46 -7.08
N VAL A 2 -7.09 -4.40 -7.51
CA VAL A 2 -5.89 -4.12 -8.34
C VAL A 2 -6.20 -3.27 -9.58
N ARG A 3 -7.41 -3.39 -10.16
CA ARG A 3 -7.87 -2.55 -11.27
C ARG A 3 -7.92 -1.05 -10.97
N LEU A 4 -8.13 -0.65 -9.71
CA LEU A 4 -8.15 0.75 -9.28
C LEU A 4 -6.77 1.39 -9.34
N TRP A 5 -5.70 0.59 -9.33
CA TRP A 5 -4.34 1.10 -9.47
C TRP A 5 -4.13 1.77 -10.81
N ALA A 6 -4.82 1.31 -11.88
CA ALA A 6 -4.74 1.93 -13.20
C ALA A 6 -5.62 3.18 -13.35
N THR A 7 -6.59 3.41 -12.46
CA THR A 7 -7.52 4.55 -12.59
C THR A 7 -6.93 5.84 -12.02
N SER A 8 -5.99 5.75 -11.08
CA SER A 8 -5.30 6.91 -10.54
C SER A 8 -4.02 6.50 -9.81
N PHE A 9 -2.95 7.26 -10.00
CA PHE A 9 -1.72 7.07 -9.25
C PHE A 9 -1.92 7.18 -7.74
N HIS A 10 -2.84 8.05 -7.31
CA HIS A 10 -3.23 8.14 -5.90
C HIS A 10 -3.77 6.81 -5.36
N ASN A 11 -4.61 6.10 -6.13
CA ASN A 11 -5.15 4.81 -5.71
C ASN A 11 -4.05 3.73 -5.60
N LEU A 12 -3.03 3.80 -6.45
CA LEU A 12 -1.87 2.92 -6.35
C LEU A 12 -1.09 3.19 -5.06
N LEU A 13 -0.83 4.47 -4.74
CA LEU A 13 -0.06 4.87 -3.56
C LEU A 13 -0.81 4.71 -2.23
N TRP A 14 -2.14 4.64 -2.25
CA TRP A 14 -2.96 4.44 -1.04
C TRP A 14 -3.26 2.97 -0.75
N ASP A 15 -2.92 2.05 -1.66
CA ASP A 15 -3.04 0.61 -1.47
C ASP A 15 -1.67 0.04 -1.08
N PRO A 16 -1.51 -0.56 0.12
CA PRO A 16 -0.23 -1.15 0.53
C PRO A 16 0.33 -2.18 -0.47
N CYS A 17 -0.54 -2.97 -1.09
CA CYS A 17 -0.14 -3.92 -2.13
C CYS A 17 0.28 -3.21 -3.42
N GLY A 18 -0.36 -2.08 -3.73
CA GLY A 18 -0.02 -1.22 -4.86
C GLY A 18 1.37 -0.59 -4.69
N CYS A 19 1.63 0.01 -3.52
CA CYS A 19 2.94 0.53 -3.15
C CYS A 19 4.03 -0.54 -3.28
N GLN A 20 3.81 -1.73 -2.72
CA GLN A 20 4.80 -2.81 -2.79
C GLN A 20 5.09 -3.24 -4.23
N ALA A 21 4.05 -3.43 -5.05
CA ALA A 21 4.21 -3.80 -6.45
C ALA A 21 4.96 -2.72 -7.24
N PHE A 22 4.64 -1.44 -7.00
CA PHE A 22 5.28 -0.31 -7.64
C PHE A 22 6.74 -0.16 -7.20
N GLU A 23 7.03 -0.32 -5.91
CA GLU A 23 8.40 -0.30 -5.39
C GLU A 23 9.28 -1.40 -6.02
N CYS A 24 8.76 -2.62 -6.13
CA CYS A 24 9.47 -3.72 -6.81
C CYS A 24 9.80 -3.38 -8.26
N PHE A 25 8.89 -2.70 -8.97
CA PHE A 25 9.12 -2.22 -10.32
C PHE A 25 10.22 -1.14 -10.35
N LEU A 26 10.12 -0.11 -9.50
CA LEU A 26 11.08 0.98 -9.45
C LEU A 26 12.49 0.53 -9.08
N LYS A 27 12.63 -0.50 -8.22
CA LYS A 27 13.94 -1.09 -7.88
C LYS A 27 14.66 -1.67 -9.09
N LYS A 28 13.93 -2.25 -10.06
CA LYS A 28 14.53 -2.76 -11.31
C LYS A 28 15.04 -1.64 -12.20
N GLU A 29 14.44 -0.47 -12.07
CA GLU A 29 14.77 0.73 -12.85
C GLU A 29 15.64 1.72 -12.08
N PHE A 30 16.17 1.32 -10.91
CA PHE A 30 17.02 2.16 -10.06
C PHE A 30 16.40 3.54 -9.77
N SER A 31 15.09 3.59 -9.49
CA SER A 31 14.34 4.83 -9.26
C SER A 31 13.41 4.76 -8.03
N ALA A 32 13.69 3.82 -7.12
CA ALA A 32 12.85 3.55 -5.94
C ALA A 32 12.93 4.66 -4.88
N GLU A 33 14.03 5.42 -4.85
CA GLU A 33 14.26 6.55 -3.96
C GLU A 33 13.15 7.61 -4.06
N ASN A 34 12.57 7.80 -5.25
CA ASN A 34 11.44 8.71 -5.47
C ASN A 34 10.20 8.31 -4.66
N LEU A 35 9.88 7.01 -4.65
CA LEU A 35 8.75 6.48 -3.89
C LEU A 35 9.05 6.51 -2.39
N HIS A 36 10.27 6.15 -1.99
CA HIS A 36 10.69 6.18 -0.59
C HIS A 36 10.62 7.58 -0.01
N PHE A 37 11.14 8.58 -0.72
CA PHE A 37 11.00 9.98 -0.35
C PHE A 37 9.53 10.39 -0.19
N TRP A 38 8.70 10.09 -1.19
CA TRP A 38 7.28 10.46 -1.15
C TRP A 38 6.56 9.86 0.06
N LEU A 39 6.83 8.58 0.37
CA LEU A 39 6.27 7.87 1.53
C LEU A 39 6.80 8.44 2.85
N ALA A 40 8.10 8.75 2.93
CA ALA A 40 8.73 9.35 4.10
C ALA A 40 8.12 10.72 4.43
N VAL A 41 7.94 11.57 3.41
CA VAL A 41 7.27 12.88 3.58
C VAL A 41 5.80 12.70 3.95
N ASN A 42 5.10 11.72 3.35
CA ASN A 42 3.71 11.44 3.72
C ASN A 42 3.60 11.04 5.20
N ALA A 43 4.47 10.15 5.68
CA ALA A 43 4.51 9.78 7.09
C ALA A 43 4.89 10.95 8.01
N TYR A 44 5.82 11.81 7.56
CA TYR A 44 6.22 13.03 8.26
C TYR A 44 5.05 14.01 8.47
N GLN A 45 4.25 14.26 7.43
CA GLN A 45 3.10 15.16 7.47
C GLN A 45 2.03 14.75 8.49
N PHE A 46 1.88 13.44 8.73
CA PHE A 46 0.95 12.90 9.73
C PHE A 46 1.65 12.45 11.03
N GLY A 47 2.94 12.77 11.16
CA GLY A 47 3.76 12.40 12.30
C GLY A 47 3.51 13.28 13.53
N PRO A 48 3.86 12.80 14.73
CA PRO A 48 3.66 13.56 15.97
C PRO A 48 4.64 14.73 16.07
N ILE A 49 4.17 15.86 16.63
CA ILE A 49 4.93 17.13 16.69
C ILE A 49 6.31 17.00 17.35
N PHE A 50 6.46 16.13 18.36
CA PHE A 50 7.73 15.94 19.07
C PHE A 50 8.82 15.30 18.21
N ARG A 51 8.46 14.63 17.11
CA ARG A 51 9.40 14.07 16.12
C ARG A 51 9.62 14.98 14.92
N LEU A 52 8.89 16.09 14.80
CA LEU A 52 8.89 16.94 13.61
C LEU A 52 10.32 17.36 13.22
N LYS A 53 11.09 17.92 14.14
CA LYS A 53 12.46 18.36 13.83
C LYS A 53 13.39 17.21 13.46
N SER A 54 13.38 16.11 14.21
CA SER A 54 14.28 14.98 13.95
C SER A 54 13.92 14.24 12.66
N SER A 55 12.64 14.03 12.37
CA SER A 55 12.18 13.44 11.12
C SER A 55 12.44 14.35 9.92
N CYS A 56 12.29 15.67 10.08
CA CYS A 56 12.64 16.62 9.03
C CYS A 56 14.11 16.52 8.64
N LEU A 57 15.02 16.51 9.63
CA LEU A 57 16.45 16.39 9.37
C LEU A 57 16.81 15.05 8.72
N ALA A 58 16.25 13.95 9.22
CA ALA A 58 16.49 12.62 8.66
C ALA A 58 16.08 12.53 7.18
N ILE A 59 14.89 13.04 6.82
CA ILE A 59 14.42 13.06 5.43
C ILE A 59 15.34 13.93 4.56
N PHE A 60 15.75 15.10 5.07
CA PHE A 60 16.65 15.96 4.32
C PHE A 60 18.00 15.29 4.06
N GLU A 61 18.63 14.71 5.09
CA GLU A 61 19.94 14.06 4.96
C GLU A 61 19.91 12.82 4.04
N GLU A 62 18.83 12.04 4.07
CA GLU A 62 18.70 10.82 3.27
C GLU A 62 18.48 11.08 1.77
N PHE A 63 17.69 12.10 1.44
CA PHE A 63 17.18 12.32 0.07
C PHE A 63 17.63 13.62 -0.61
N LEU A 64 18.00 14.66 0.14
CA LEU A 64 18.23 16.01 -0.40
C LEU A 64 19.59 16.63 -0.01
N GLY A 65 20.27 16.06 0.98
CA GLY A 65 21.59 16.51 1.41
C GLY A 65 22.65 16.30 0.34
N LYS A 66 23.73 17.08 0.40
CA LYS A 66 24.84 17.04 -0.58
C LYS A 66 25.52 15.67 -0.76
N ASN A 67 25.34 14.74 0.19
CA ASN A 67 25.85 13.37 0.14
C ASN A 67 24.74 12.37 0.46
N ALA A 68 23.51 12.69 0.07
CA ALA A 68 22.35 11.85 0.26
C ALA A 68 22.58 10.47 -0.39
N VAL A 69 22.40 9.41 0.40
CA VAL A 69 22.55 8.02 -0.07
C VAL A 69 21.44 7.61 -1.04
N SER A 70 20.30 8.31 -1.00
CA SER A 70 19.13 8.09 -1.84
C SER A 70 18.68 9.42 -2.44
N GLU A 71 19.64 10.15 -3.01
CA GLU A 71 19.40 11.48 -3.60
C GLU A 71 18.28 11.44 -4.65
N ILE A 72 17.28 12.31 -4.47
CA ILE A 72 16.19 12.50 -5.44
C ILE A 72 16.48 13.68 -6.36
N ASN A 73 16.03 13.57 -7.61
CA ASN A 73 16.18 14.65 -8.58
C ASN A 73 15.00 15.64 -8.48
N ILE A 74 15.28 16.84 -7.97
CA ILE A 74 14.33 17.97 -7.95
C ILE A 74 14.97 19.22 -8.56
N ASP A 75 14.14 20.14 -9.06
CA ASP A 75 14.63 21.39 -9.62
C ASP A 75 15.26 22.31 -8.55
N SER A 76 16.22 23.13 -8.97
CA SER A 76 17.01 23.97 -8.05
C SER A 76 16.17 24.97 -7.25
N LYS A 77 15.02 25.40 -7.79
CA LYS A 77 14.11 26.30 -7.07
C LYS A 77 13.45 25.57 -5.91
N THR A 78 12.96 24.35 -6.15
CA THR A 78 12.38 23.48 -5.11
C THR A 78 13.42 23.10 -4.05
N MET A 79 14.66 22.81 -4.45
CA MET A 79 15.75 22.53 -3.52
C MET A 79 16.03 23.73 -2.60
N ALA A 80 16.23 24.92 -3.17
CA ALA A 80 16.51 26.14 -2.40
C ALA A 80 15.37 26.51 -1.44
N ALA A 81 14.11 26.33 -1.87
CA ALA A 81 12.95 26.53 -1.00
C ALA A 81 12.96 25.56 0.20
N THR A 82 13.28 24.29 -0.06
CA THR A 82 13.37 23.25 0.97
C THR A 82 14.51 23.54 1.96
N GLU A 83 15.71 23.91 1.49
CA GLU A 83 16.86 24.28 2.33
C GLU A 83 16.55 25.45 3.29
N LYS A 84 15.71 26.39 2.86
CA LYS A 84 15.24 27.47 3.72
C LYS A 84 14.19 26.97 4.73
N ALA A 85 13.26 26.13 4.28
CA ALA A 85 12.17 25.63 5.10
C ALA A 85 12.64 24.71 6.25
N ILE A 86 13.72 23.95 6.05
CA ILE A 86 14.29 23.08 7.11
C ILE A 86 14.88 23.87 8.29
N GLN A 87 15.15 25.17 8.16
CA GLN A 87 15.64 26.01 9.27
C GLN A 87 14.57 26.20 10.35
N ASN A 88 13.29 26.16 9.95
CA ASN A 88 12.15 26.18 10.86
C ASN A 88 11.09 25.17 10.39
N PRO A 89 11.28 23.87 10.70
CA PRO A 89 10.43 22.81 10.17
C PRO A 89 8.96 22.94 10.56
N THR A 90 8.08 22.66 9.59
CA THR A 90 6.63 22.52 9.75
C THR A 90 6.18 21.24 9.05
N TRP A 91 4.96 20.77 9.26
CA TRP A 91 4.44 19.60 8.53
C TRP A 91 4.48 19.77 7.01
N PHE A 92 4.57 21.01 6.51
CA PHE A 92 4.56 21.34 5.09
C PHE A 92 5.95 21.62 4.50
N THR A 93 7.03 21.37 5.26
CA THR A 93 8.42 21.68 4.86
C THR A 93 8.83 21.09 3.51
N PHE A 94 8.23 19.96 3.11
CA PHE A 94 8.57 19.24 1.88
C PHE A 94 7.45 19.22 0.84
N ASP A 95 6.42 20.06 0.97
CA ASP A 95 5.24 20.01 0.09
C ASP A 95 5.59 20.15 -1.40
N ASP A 96 6.40 21.16 -1.74
CA ASP A 96 6.82 21.43 -3.11
C ASP A 96 7.66 20.27 -3.67
N ALA A 97 8.60 19.74 -2.88
CA ALA A 97 9.43 18.60 -3.25
C ALA A 97 8.60 17.32 -3.43
N LYS A 98 7.66 17.05 -2.52
CA LYS A 98 6.73 15.93 -2.59
C LYS A 98 5.86 16.02 -3.84
N GLU A 99 5.35 17.21 -4.17
CA GLU A 99 4.54 17.43 -5.36
C GLU A 99 5.37 17.23 -6.64
N HIS A 100 6.61 17.73 -6.68
CA HIS A 100 7.53 17.55 -7.80
C HIS A 100 7.76 16.05 -8.08
N ILE A 101 8.15 15.29 -7.05
CA ILE A 101 8.42 13.85 -7.16
C ILE A 101 7.16 13.06 -7.51
N TYR A 102 6.01 13.43 -6.94
CA TYR A 102 4.72 12.82 -7.31
C TYR A 102 4.43 13.00 -8.80
N LYS A 103 4.61 14.22 -9.35
CA LYS A 103 4.40 14.49 -10.77
C LYS A 103 5.38 13.71 -11.64
N LEU A 104 6.65 13.68 -11.26
CA LEU A 104 7.71 12.92 -11.95
C LEU A 104 7.34 11.43 -12.08
N MET A 105 7.07 10.76 -10.95
CA MET A 105 6.67 9.36 -10.96
C MET A 105 5.37 9.14 -11.73
N LYS A 106 4.39 10.04 -11.59
CA LYS A 106 3.09 9.92 -12.25
C LYS A 106 3.20 10.00 -13.77
N SER A 107 4.02 10.90 -14.31
CA SER A 107 4.15 11.10 -15.76
C SER A 107 5.05 10.08 -16.43
N ASP A 108 5.95 9.46 -15.68
CA ASP A 108 6.93 8.51 -16.23
C ASP A 108 6.76 7.09 -15.65
N SER A 109 7.34 6.81 -14.48
CA SER A 109 7.45 5.45 -13.94
C SER A 109 6.09 4.77 -13.74
N TYR A 110 5.05 5.50 -13.32
CA TYR A 110 3.69 4.97 -13.18
C TYR A 110 3.10 4.52 -14.53
N VAL A 111 3.31 5.30 -15.60
CA VAL A 111 2.83 4.96 -16.95
C VAL A 111 3.53 3.70 -17.46
N ARG A 112 4.83 3.57 -17.18
CA ARG A 112 5.62 2.38 -17.54
C ARG A 112 5.23 1.16 -16.70
N PHE A 113 5.00 1.33 -15.39
CA PHE A 113 4.50 0.30 -14.49
C PHE A 113 3.18 -0.30 -14.97
N LEU A 114 2.20 0.52 -15.37
CA LEU A 114 0.91 0.01 -15.86
C LEU A 114 1.02 -0.80 -17.16
N ARG A 115 2.12 -0.64 -17.90
CA ARG A 115 2.41 -1.39 -19.15
C ARG A 115 3.34 -2.57 -18.91
N SER A 116 3.88 -2.73 -17.71
CA SER A 116 4.88 -3.75 -17.41
C SER A 116 4.27 -5.13 -17.16
N GLU A 117 5.11 -6.14 -17.25
CA GLU A 117 4.74 -7.51 -16.87
C GLU A 117 4.43 -7.63 -15.38
N ASP A 118 5.06 -6.79 -14.54
CA ASP A 118 4.83 -6.78 -13.09
C ASP A 118 3.37 -6.47 -12.75
N TYR A 119 2.82 -5.39 -13.30
CA TYR A 119 1.42 -5.05 -13.08
C TYR A 119 0.49 -6.10 -13.71
N THR A 120 0.81 -6.57 -14.91
CA THR A 120 0.01 -7.57 -15.63
C THR A 120 -0.07 -8.89 -14.85
N ALA A 121 1.03 -9.34 -14.27
CA ALA A 121 1.09 -10.55 -13.45
C ALA A 121 0.21 -10.41 -12.19
N VAL A 122 0.31 -9.30 -11.47
CA VAL A 122 -0.51 -9.04 -10.28
C VAL A 122 -2.01 -8.98 -10.64
N LEU A 123 -2.36 -8.33 -11.75
CA LEU A 123 -3.75 -8.26 -12.22
C LEU A 123 -4.31 -9.64 -12.56
N ARG A 124 -3.55 -10.50 -13.24
CA ARG A 124 -3.95 -11.89 -13.55
C ARG A 124 -4.20 -12.69 -12.27
N LEU A 125 -3.31 -12.58 -11.29
CA LEU A 125 -3.47 -13.27 -10.00
C LEU A 125 -4.73 -12.81 -9.26
N ALA A 126 -5.01 -11.50 -9.26
CA ALA A 126 -6.21 -10.94 -8.64
C ALA A 126 -7.52 -11.41 -9.31
N ILE A 127 -7.52 -11.58 -10.64
CA ILE A 127 -8.67 -12.13 -11.38
C ILE A 127 -8.85 -13.61 -11.05
N ASN A 128 -7.78 -14.41 -11.13
CA ASN A 128 -7.85 -15.86 -10.90
C ASN A 128 -8.23 -16.23 -9.46
N THR A 129 -7.85 -15.41 -8.48
CA THR A 129 -8.27 -15.57 -7.08
C THR A 129 -9.75 -15.24 -6.88
N HIS A 130 -10.31 -14.25 -7.59
CA HIS A 130 -11.75 -13.99 -7.58
C HIS A 130 -12.56 -15.13 -8.21
N SER A 131 -12.11 -15.68 -9.35
CA SER A 131 -12.78 -16.82 -9.98
C SER A 131 -12.80 -18.07 -9.09
N ARG A 132 -11.73 -18.34 -8.34
CA ARG A 132 -11.73 -19.48 -7.39
C ARG A 132 -12.69 -19.29 -6.21
N ARG A 133 -12.91 -18.04 -5.76
CA ARG A 133 -13.89 -17.74 -4.69
C ARG A 133 -15.34 -17.84 -5.16
N THR A 134 -15.62 -17.62 -6.45
CA THR A 134 -16.98 -17.80 -7.01
C THR A 134 -17.31 -19.27 -7.28
N LEU A 135 -16.33 -20.08 -7.71
CA LEU A 135 -16.50 -21.53 -7.90
C LEU A 135 -16.53 -22.34 -6.59
N GLY A 136 -15.93 -21.84 -5.51
CA GLY A 136 -15.92 -22.51 -4.19
C GLY A 136 -17.20 -22.36 -3.34
N LYS A 137 -18.23 -21.64 -3.83
CA LYS A 137 -19.52 -21.45 -3.12
C LYS A 137 -20.66 -22.33 -3.64
N SER A 138 -20.44 -23.15 -4.67
CA SER A 138 -21.50 -23.98 -5.28
C SER A 138 -21.51 -25.46 -4.84
N SER A 139 -20.85 -25.83 -3.74
CA SER A 139 -20.84 -27.22 -3.26
C SER A 139 -21.06 -27.35 -1.74
N LEU A 140 -22.12 -26.74 -1.20
CA LEU A 140 -22.68 -27.14 0.10
C LEU A 140 -24.16 -26.73 0.21
N SER A 141 -25.01 -27.51 -0.45
CA SER A 141 -26.48 -27.55 -0.37
C SER A 141 -26.92 -28.49 -1.50
N THR A 142 -27.73 -29.54 -1.39
CA THR A 142 -28.67 -30.00 -0.38
C THR A 142 -29.11 -31.39 -0.84
N SER A 143 -29.24 -32.37 0.06
CA SER A 143 -30.33 -33.36 -0.03
C SER A 143 -30.54 -34.03 1.32
N LEU A 144 -31.35 -33.37 2.16
CA LEU A 144 -32.15 -34.07 3.18
C LEU A 144 -33.24 -34.84 2.45
N SER A 145 -33.32 -36.15 2.67
CA SER A 145 -34.50 -36.97 2.34
C SER A 145 -35.34 -37.21 3.61
N PRO A 146 -36.66 -37.41 3.49
CA PRO A 146 -37.60 -37.29 4.60
C PRO A 146 -37.70 -38.56 5.45
N VAL A 147 -38.18 -38.33 6.66
CA VAL A 147 -38.43 -39.26 7.77
C VAL A 147 -39.46 -40.34 7.41
N GLU A 148 -39.16 -41.59 7.75
CA GLU A 148 -40.18 -42.58 8.11
C GLU A 148 -39.90 -43.13 9.51
N ASP A 149 -41.01 -43.23 10.24
CA ASP A 149 -41.21 -43.49 11.66
C ASP A 149 -41.15 -45.00 11.97
N LEU A 150 -40.71 -45.36 13.18
CA LEU A 150 -41.25 -46.43 14.04
C LEU A 150 -40.24 -46.85 15.10
N GLY A 151 -40.62 -46.67 16.38
CA GLY A 151 -40.41 -47.73 17.36
C GLY A 151 -39.52 -47.41 18.57
N VAL A 152 -40.15 -46.82 19.60
CA VAL A 152 -40.11 -47.25 21.02
C VAL A 152 -38.73 -47.42 21.71
N GLY A 153 -38.49 -46.65 22.77
CA GLY A 153 -37.45 -46.99 23.76
C GLY A 153 -37.17 -45.91 24.80
N ILE A 154 -37.96 -45.91 25.87
CA ILE A 154 -37.84 -45.09 27.08
C ILE A 154 -36.47 -45.34 27.76
N VAL A 155 -35.74 -44.31 28.22
CA VAL A 155 -35.34 -44.08 29.65
C VAL A 155 -34.18 -43.07 29.85
N HIS A 156 -34.45 -42.10 30.74
CA HIS A 156 -33.57 -41.45 31.72
C HIS A 156 -32.51 -40.39 31.31
N SER A 157 -32.78 -39.17 31.80
CA SER A 157 -31.89 -38.05 32.19
C SER A 157 -30.88 -38.42 33.31
N PRO A 158 -29.95 -37.54 33.79
CA PRO A 158 -29.53 -36.20 33.34
C PRO A 158 -28.00 -35.89 33.44
N SER A 159 -27.62 -34.66 33.07
CA SER A 159 -26.55 -33.80 33.67
C SER A 159 -25.06 -34.17 33.62
N CYS A 160 -24.26 -33.26 33.03
CA CYS A 160 -23.00 -32.63 33.54
C CYS A 160 -22.37 -31.86 32.36
N GLY A 161 -21.98 -30.58 32.39
CA GLY A 161 -21.64 -29.68 33.48
C GLY A 161 -20.13 -29.36 33.48
N PHE A 162 -19.79 -28.06 33.32
CA PHE A 162 -18.49 -27.37 33.53
C PHE A 162 -17.48 -27.39 32.36
N ASN A 163 -17.09 -26.23 31.77
CA ASN A 163 -16.23 -25.11 32.27
C ASN A 163 -14.81 -25.61 32.63
N TRP A 164 -13.68 -25.06 32.20
CA TRP A 164 -13.27 -23.75 31.66
C TRP A 164 -12.19 -23.94 30.59
#